data_AF-A0A6J3K7I6-F1
#
_entry.id   AF-A0A6J3K7I6-F1
#
_cell.length_a   1.000
_cell.length_b   1.000
_cell.length_c   1.000
_cell.angle_alpha   90.00
_cell.angle_beta   90.00
_cell.angle_gamma   90.00
#
_symmetry.space_group_name_H-M   'P 1'
#
loop_
_entity.id
_entity.type
_entity.pdbx_description
1 polymer ?
#
loop_
_entity_poly.entity_id
_entity_poly.type
_entity_poly.pdbx_seq_one_letter_code
_entity_poly.pdbx_strand_id
1 'polypeptide(L)'
;MGARLRKAKKDNKGIGGKGTGKLTDEVINELSLYYGLAIRRNPDSVKDMKRDVWATYYHKISTNKNPQHMNCSPGSSSWCKWQKAVADGTIDEFDHENSPLNDDVLKVIKPIYESLSTDTLLERCLGSETQNNNESLNSLIWTFTPKYIHAGTQTIQISTSLAVCIFNEGFIPILKILSVMGITIGPEAHAFAVGRDEVRIERSELRASEASKEARTARLHERTSENKHFEVEEGLLYGAGIADI
;
A
#
# COMPACT_ATOMS: atom_id res chain seq x y z
N MET A 1 -0.45 -4.80 6.78
CA MET A 1 0.52 -5.01 7.88
C MET A 1 0.25 -4.08 9.06
N GLY A 2 0.53 -2.78 8.95
CA GLY A 2 0.50 -1.84 10.10
C GLY A 2 -0.77 -1.84 10.94
N ALA A 3 -1.96 -1.83 10.34
CA ALA A 3 -3.22 -1.89 11.10
C ALA A 3 -3.34 -3.16 11.96
N ARG A 4 -2.93 -4.33 11.44
CA ARG A 4 -2.94 -5.60 12.18
C ARG A 4 -1.92 -5.58 13.34
N LEU A 5 -0.74 -5.00 13.12
CA LEU A 5 0.28 -4.85 14.17
C LEU A 5 -0.16 -3.87 15.27
N ARG A 6 -0.76 -2.73 14.92
CA ARG A 6 -1.31 -1.78 15.90
C ARG A 6 -2.44 -2.41 16.72
N LYS A 7 -3.32 -3.18 16.07
CA LYS A 7 -4.35 -3.96 16.75
C LYS A 7 -3.72 -4.97 17.71
N ALA A 8 -2.75 -5.76 17.26
CA ALA A 8 -2.06 -6.73 18.12
C ALA A 8 -1.36 -6.07 19.32
N LYS A 9 -0.72 -4.91 19.11
CA LYS A 9 -0.15 -4.08 20.19
C LYS A 9 -1.19 -3.66 21.23
N LYS A 10 -2.41 -3.32 20.80
CA LYS A 10 -3.52 -2.94 21.68
C LYS A 10 -4.08 -4.14 22.44
N ASP A 11 -4.26 -5.26 21.75
CA ASP A 11 -4.92 -6.46 22.28
C ASP A 11 -4.01 -7.25 23.26
N ASN A 12 -2.68 -7.07 23.17
CA ASN A 12 -1.71 -7.76 24.01
C ASN A 12 -0.98 -6.78 24.93
N LYS A 13 -1.32 -6.80 26.23
CA LYS A 13 -0.67 -5.92 27.20
C LYS A 13 0.82 -6.28 27.35
N GLY A 14 1.68 -5.27 27.36
CA GLY A 14 3.11 -5.43 27.63
C GLY A 14 4.01 -5.69 26.42
N ILE A 15 3.47 -5.87 25.20
CA ILE A 15 4.30 -6.03 24.00
C ILE A 15 4.72 -4.70 23.36
N GLY A 16 4.00 -3.61 23.64
CA GLY A 16 4.35 -2.23 23.23
C GLY A 16 5.05 -1.43 24.34
N GLY A 17 5.14 -0.12 24.14
CA GLY A 17 5.72 0.84 25.10
C GLY A 17 7.18 1.20 24.82
N LYS A 18 7.80 1.94 25.74
CA LYS A 18 9.24 2.29 25.68
C LYS A 18 10.07 1.09 26.15
N GLY A 19 11.10 0.72 25.39
CA GLY A 19 12.03 -0.34 25.76
C GLY A 19 12.61 -1.08 24.56
N THR A 20 13.80 -1.65 24.72
CA THR A 20 14.42 -2.50 23.72
C THR A 20 13.56 -3.74 23.45
N GLY A 21 13.49 -4.14 22.18
CA GLY A 21 12.75 -5.32 21.75
C GLY A 21 11.21 -5.22 21.85
N LYS A 22 10.65 -4.03 22.09
CA LYS A 22 9.20 -3.79 22.09
C LYS A 22 8.66 -3.45 20.71
N LEU A 23 7.36 -3.72 20.50
CA LEU A 23 6.64 -3.33 19.29
C LEU A 23 6.24 -1.85 19.36
N THR A 24 7.18 -0.96 19.07
CA THR A 24 6.94 0.50 19.02
C THR A 24 6.27 0.90 17.70
N ASP A 25 5.74 2.12 17.62
CA ASP A 25 5.10 2.60 16.39
C ASP A 25 6.11 2.81 15.27
N GLU A 26 7.36 3.13 15.59
CA GLU A 26 8.48 3.17 14.65
C GLU A 26 8.72 1.79 14.03
N VAL A 27 8.81 0.74 14.85
CA VAL A 27 8.98 -0.64 14.38
C VAL A 27 7.78 -1.06 13.52
N ILE A 28 6.55 -0.71 13.92
CA ILE A 28 5.35 -1.02 13.13
C ILE A 28 5.39 -0.34 11.76
N ASN A 29 5.79 0.93 11.71
CA ASN A 29 5.90 1.69 10.47
C ASN A 29 6.99 1.11 9.56
N GLU A 30 8.14 0.76 10.13
CA GLU A 30 9.25 0.10 9.43
C GLU A 30 8.82 -1.25 8.84
N LEU A 31 8.21 -2.14 9.64
CA LEU A 31 7.71 -3.44 9.16
C LEU A 31 6.64 -3.28 8.08
N SER A 32 5.80 -2.25 8.18
CA SER A 32 4.78 -1.96 7.17
C SER A 32 5.39 -1.49 5.86
N LEU A 33 6.42 -0.65 5.93
CA LEU A 33 7.18 -0.19 4.76
C LEU A 33 7.83 -1.36 4.05
N TYR A 34 8.58 -2.21 4.79
CA TYR A 34 9.28 -3.34 4.19
C TYR A 34 8.35 -4.41 3.66
N TYR A 35 7.21 -4.67 4.30
CA TYR A 35 6.17 -5.53 3.75
C TYR A 35 5.70 -5.03 2.37
N GLY A 36 5.42 -3.73 2.24
CA GLY A 36 5.04 -3.14 0.96
C GLY A 36 6.15 -3.22 -0.09
N LEU A 37 7.42 -3.05 0.32
CA LEU A 37 8.57 -3.19 -0.57
C LEU A 37 8.78 -4.63 -1.05
N ALA A 38 8.61 -5.62 -0.17
CA ALA A 38 8.72 -7.04 -0.51
C ALA A 38 7.74 -7.45 -1.62
N ILE A 39 6.52 -6.91 -1.59
CA ILE A 39 5.53 -7.13 -2.65
C ILE A 39 5.97 -6.41 -3.94
N ARG A 40 6.22 -5.09 -3.86
CA ARG A 40 6.50 -4.26 -5.06
C ARG A 40 7.79 -4.63 -5.80
N ARG A 41 8.77 -5.21 -5.11
CA ARG A 41 10.05 -5.65 -5.72
C ARG A 41 9.94 -6.97 -6.45
N ASN A 42 8.90 -7.76 -6.18
CA ASN A 42 8.74 -9.10 -6.73
C ASN A 42 7.39 -9.23 -7.47
N PRO A 43 7.05 -8.34 -8.42
CA PRO A 43 5.72 -8.25 -9.03
C PRO A 43 5.27 -9.55 -9.72
N ASP A 44 6.22 -10.37 -10.16
CA ASP A 44 5.96 -11.55 -11.00
C ASP A 44 6.13 -12.87 -10.25
N SER A 45 6.43 -12.85 -8.94
CA SER A 45 6.78 -14.06 -8.20
C SER A 45 6.23 -14.06 -6.78
N VAL A 46 5.14 -14.81 -6.58
CA VAL A 46 4.56 -15.07 -5.24
C VAL A 46 5.59 -15.67 -4.30
N LYS A 47 6.43 -16.58 -4.82
CA LYS A 47 7.49 -17.23 -4.05
C LYS A 47 8.51 -16.21 -3.50
N ASP A 48 8.95 -15.28 -4.34
CA ASP A 48 9.92 -14.27 -3.94
C ASP A 48 9.28 -13.22 -3.03
N MET A 49 8.02 -12.81 -3.28
CA MET A 49 7.26 -11.96 -2.34
C MET A 49 7.22 -12.59 -0.95
N LYS A 50 6.86 -13.88 -0.88
CA LYS A 50 6.76 -14.63 0.38
C LYS A 50 8.12 -14.69 1.09
N ARG A 51 9.19 -15.03 0.36
CA ARG A 51 10.55 -15.06 0.89
C ARG A 51 10.94 -13.71 1.48
N ASP A 52 10.77 -12.63 0.73
CA ASP A 52 11.14 -11.28 1.14
C ASP A 52 10.28 -10.76 2.30
N VAL A 53 8.98 -11.09 2.33
CA VAL A 53 8.11 -10.81 3.49
C VAL A 53 8.66 -11.51 4.74
N TRP A 54 9.00 -12.79 4.67
CA TRP A 54 9.56 -13.52 5.80
C TRP A 54 10.97 -13.04 6.19
N ALA A 55 11.77 -12.56 5.24
CA ALA A 55 13.07 -11.96 5.53
C ALA A 55 12.95 -10.81 6.55
N THR A 56 11.89 -10.00 6.47
CA THR A 56 11.65 -8.90 7.42
C THR A 56 11.33 -9.38 8.84
N TYR A 57 10.67 -10.54 8.97
CA TYR A 57 10.43 -11.17 10.28
C TYR A 57 11.76 -11.66 10.88
N TYR A 58 12.55 -12.39 10.09
CA TYR A 58 13.84 -12.94 10.53
C TYR A 58 14.86 -11.85 10.86
N HIS A 59 14.84 -10.72 10.16
CA HIS A 59 15.63 -9.52 10.51
C HIS A 59 15.38 -9.04 11.93
N LYS A 60 14.15 -9.20 12.47
CA LYS A 60 13.81 -8.77 13.83
C LYS A 60 14.16 -9.79 14.90
N ILE A 61 14.67 -10.96 14.53
CA ILE A 61 15.19 -12.00 15.44
C ILE A 61 16.72 -12.11 15.34
N SER A 62 17.28 -11.64 14.22
CA SER A 62 18.69 -11.72 13.90
C SER A 62 19.59 -11.05 14.93
N THR A 63 20.71 -11.68 15.26
CA THR A 63 21.76 -11.15 16.14
C THR A 63 23.13 -11.50 15.58
N ASN A 64 24.21 -10.86 16.05
CA ASN A 64 25.57 -11.23 15.64
C ASN A 64 25.89 -12.70 15.92
N LYS A 65 25.38 -13.24 17.04
CA LYS A 65 25.60 -14.65 17.43
C LYS A 65 24.76 -15.63 16.61
N ASN A 66 23.61 -15.19 16.11
CA ASN A 66 22.68 -15.99 15.35
C ASN A 66 22.09 -15.14 14.21
N PRO A 67 22.82 -14.96 13.10
CA PRO A 67 22.37 -14.17 11.97
C PRO A 67 21.27 -14.89 11.19
N GLN A 68 20.18 -14.19 10.87
CA GLN A 68 18.97 -14.75 10.27
C GLN A 68 18.67 -14.08 8.91
N HIS A 69 19.66 -14.03 8.02
CA HIS A 69 19.59 -13.32 6.72
C HIS A 69 19.43 -14.25 5.50
N MET A 70 19.09 -15.52 5.71
CA MET A 70 18.98 -16.54 4.65
C MET A 70 17.92 -16.25 3.58
N ASN A 71 16.90 -15.47 3.92
CA ASN A 71 15.82 -15.10 2.99
C ASN A 71 16.10 -13.80 2.25
N CYS A 72 17.22 -13.14 2.52
CA CYS A 72 17.62 -11.92 1.84
C CYS A 72 18.34 -12.25 0.54
N SER A 73 18.09 -11.46 -0.50
CA SER A 73 18.87 -11.57 -1.74
C SER A 73 20.36 -11.36 -1.45
N PRO A 74 21.25 -12.23 -1.93
CA PRO A 74 22.70 -12.07 -1.75
C PRO A 74 23.27 -10.98 -2.68
N GLY A 75 24.47 -10.50 -2.36
CA GLY A 75 25.26 -9.61 -3.22
C GLY A 75 25.33 -8.16 -2.74
N SER A 76 26.28 -7.39 -3.29
CA SER A 76 26.56 -6.00 -2.91
C SER A 76 25.42 -5.02 -3.24
N SER A 77 24.51 -5.39 -4.14
CA SER A 77 23.28 -4.64 -4.42
C SER A 77 22.13 -4.97 -3.48
N SER A 78 22.34 -5.88 -2.52
CA SER A 78 21.29 -6.29 -1.57
C SER A 78 20.80 -5.12 -0.73
N TRP A 79 19.51 -5.11 -0.43
CA TRP A 79 18.97 -4.17 0.56
C TRP A 79 19.38 -4.56 1.99
N CYS A 80 19.81 -5.81 2.21
CA CYS A 80 20.25 -6.30 3.50
C CYS A 80 21.72 -5.95 3.74
N LYS A 81 21.98 -5.14 4.78
CA LYS A 81 23.35 -4.72 5.15
C LYS A 81 24.27 -5.91 5.46
N TRP A 82 23.75 -6.96 6.09
CA TRP A 82 24.52 -8.18 6.36
C TRP A 82 24.93 -8.90 5.07
N GLN A 83 24.01 -9.07 4.11
CA GLN A 83 24.32 -9.70 2.82
C GLN A 83 25.33 -8.87 2.00
N LYS A 84 25.28 -7.54 2.12
CA LYS A 84 26.29 -6.65 1.54
C LYS A 84 27.66 -6.88 2.16
N ALA A 85 27.76 -6.88 3.49
CA ALA A 85 29.02 -7.13 4.19
C ALA A 85 29.61 -8.51 3.84
N VAL A 86 28.77 -9.53 3.67
CA VAL A 86 29.22 -10.85 3.17
C VAL A 86 29.78 -10.76 1.75
N ALA A 87 29.08 -10.07 0.85
CA ALA A 87 29.52 -9.92 -0.54
C ALA A 87 30.80 -9.08 -0.69
N ASP A 88 30.96 -8.06 0.16
CA ASP A 88 32.07 -7.12 0.14
C ASP A 88 33.27 -7.59 0.98
N GLY A 89 33.14 -8.72 1.70
CA GLY A 89 34.18 -9.29 2.55
C GLY A 89 34.42 -8.53 3.86
N THR A 90 33.49 -7.67 4.29
CA THR A 90 33.58 -6.82 5.49
C THR A 90 32.72 -7.33 6.65
N ILE A 91 32.44 -8.63 6.69
CA ILE A 91 31.54 -9.23 7.69
C ILE A 91 32.04 -9.08 9.13
N ASP A 92 33.36 -9.06 9.32
CA ASP A 92 33.99 -8.91 10.65
C ASP A 92 33.77 -7.52 11.26
N GLU A 93 33.45 -6.52 10.42
CA GLU A 93 33.13 -5.15 10.85
C GLU A 93 31.62 -4.94 11.03
N PHE A 94 30.79 -5.93 10.66
CA PHE A 94 29.35 -5.81 10.71
C PHE A 94 28.82 -6.00 12.13
N ASP A 95 28.01 -5.04 12.59
CA ASP A 95 27.27 -5.12 13.84
C ASP A 95 25.77 -4.90 13.59
N HIS A 96 24.92 -5.64 14.30
CA HIS A 96 23.48 -5.45 14.25
C HIS A 96 23.10 -4.15 14.99
N GLU A 97 22.82 -3.09 14.23
CA GLU A 97 22.43 -1.78 14.76
C GLU A 97 21.21 -1.82 15.69
N ASN A 98 20.26 -2.73 15.45
CA ASN A 98 19.00 -2.81 16.17
C ASN A 98 18.95 -4.05 17.05
N SER A 99 18.53 -3.87 18.31
CA SER A 99 18.22 -4.99 19.18
C SER A 99 17.06 -5.82 18.61
N PRO A 100 17.11 -7.17 18.73
CA PRO A 100 16.03 -8.03 18.30
C PRO A 100 14.74 -7.74 19.09
N LEU A 101 13.60 -8.07 18.50
CA LEU A 101 12.33 -8.08 19.20
C LEU A 101 12.29 -9.20 20.23
N ASN A 102 11.61 -8.94 21.35
CA ASN A 102 11.44 -9.94 22.39
C ASN A 102 10.59 -11.11 21.90
N ASP A 103 10.86 -12.31 22.41
CA ASP A 103 10.15 -13.53 22.02
C ASP A 103 8.63 -13.42 22.17
N ASP A 104 8.15 -12.73 23.20
CA ASP A 104 6.71 -12.53 23.40
C ASP A 104 6.09 -11.64 22.31
N VAL A 105 6.83 -10.64 21.81
CA VAL A 105 6.40 -9.84 20.66
C VAL A 105 6.39 -10.70 19.40
N LEU A 106 7.45 -11.47 19.19
CA LEU A 106 7.62 -12.33 18.01
C LEU A 106 6.52 -13.40 17.91
N LYS A 107 6.14 -14.01 19.04
CA LYS A 107 5.01 -14.95 19.13
C LYS A 107 3.69 -14.31 18.70
N VAL A 108 3.44 -13.07 19.11
CA VAL A 108 2.20 -12.35 18.77
C VAL A 108 2.15 -11.94 17.29
N ILE A 109 3.27 -11.50 16.72
CA ILE A 109 3.27 -11.00 15.33
C ILE A 109 3.41 -12.12 14.29
N LYS A 110 3.93 -13.30 14.65
CA LYS A 110 4.12 -14.41 13.69
C LYS A 110 2.83 -14.84 12.97
N PRO A 111 1.68 -15.01 13.64
CA PRO A 111 0.42 -15.30 12.95
C PRO A 111 -0.01 -14.21 11.94
N ILE A 112 0.39 -12.96 12.19
CA ILE A 112 0.13 -11.86 11.25
C ILE A 112 0.95 -12.07 9.98
N TYR A 113 2.23 -12.45 10.09
CA TYR A 113 3.06 -12.80 8.95
C TYR A 113 2.51 -14.00 8.18
N GLU A 114 2.10 -15.07 8.87
CA GLU A 114 1.49 -16.25 8.24
C GLU A 114 0.24 -15.84 7.44
N SER A 115 -0.67 -15.09 8.05
CA SER A 115 -1.89 -14.64 7.38
C SER A 115 -1.65 -13.68 6.20
N LEU A 116 -0.59 -12.86 6.25
CA LEU A 116 -0.23 -11.89 5.21
C LEU A 116 0.74 -12.44 4.17
N SER A 117 1.15 -13.72 4.29
CA SER A 117 2.03 -14.39 3.34
C SER A 117 1.40 -15.65 2.74
N THR A 118 0.07 -15.73 2.80
CA THR A 118 -0.69 -16.79 2.14
C THR A 118 -0.62 -16.64 0.63
N ASP A 119 -0.48 -17.76 -0.08
CA ASP A 119 -0.31 -17.77 -1.53
C ASP A 119 -1.54 -17.12 -2.21
N THR A 120 -2.75 -17.44 -1.75
CA THR A 120 -4.00 -16.81 -2.22
C THR A 120 -4.04 -15.29 -2.07
N LEU A 121 -3.39 -14.74 -1.03
CA LEU A 121 -3.32 -13.29 -0.84
C LEU A 121 -2.27 -12.68 -1.76
N LEU A 122 -1.09 -13.30 -1.86
CA LEU A 122 0.03 -12.81 -2.65
C LEU A 122 -0.19 -12.96 -4.16
N GLU A 123 -0.94 -13.97 -4.62
CA GLU A 123 -1.39 -14.11 -6.01
C GLU A 123 -2.19 -12.88 -6.48
N ARG A 124 -2.99 -12.29 -5.59
CA ARG A 124 -3.74 -11.06 -5.87
C ARG A 124 -2.85 -9.81 -5.92
N CYS A 125 -1.59 -9.93 -5.51
CA CYS A 125 -0.59 -8.86 -5.56
C CYS A 125 0.32 -8.96 -6.80
N LEU A 126 0.16 -10.00 -7.63
CA LEU A 126 0.89 -10.11 -8.90
C LEU A 126 0.61 -8.87 -9.78
N GLY A 127 1.64 -8.45 -10.52
CA GLY A 127 1.64 -7.20 -11.28
C GLY A 127 1.84 -5.93 -10.44
N SER A 128 1.88 -6.04 -9.10
CA SER A 128 2.04 -4.88 -8.19
C SER A 128 1.03 -3.75 -8.40
N GLU A 129 -0.16 -4.10 -8.88
CA GLU A 129 -1.22 -3.15 -9.15
C GLU A 129 -1.70 -2.46 -7.87
N THR A 130 -1.93 -1.15 -7.96
CA THR A 130 -2.39 -0.36 -6.82
C THR A 130 -3.91 -0.32 -6.76
N GLN A 131 -4.46 -0.18 -5.54
CA GLN A 131 -5.90 0.00 -5.34
C GLN A 131 -6.45 1.29 -6.00
N ASN A 132 -5.58 2.20 -6.43
CA ASN A 132 -5.93 3.49 -7.03
C ASN A 132 -6.82 3.35 -8.28
N ASN A 133 -6.64 2.30 -9.09
CA ASN A 133 -7.48 2.07 -10.27
C ASN A 133 -8.92 1.72 -9.86
N ASN A 134 -9.07 0.84 -8.87
CA ASN A 134 -10.38 0.47 -8.34
C ASN A 134 -11.07 1.67 -7.65
N GLU A 135 -10.32 2.49 -6.91
CA GLU A 135 -10.84 3.71 -6.29
C GLU A 135 -11.26 4.74 -7.33
N SER A 136 -10.47 4.93 -8.38
CA SER A 136 -10.79 5.84 -9.48
C SER A 136 -12.03 5.40 -10.26
N LEU A 137 -12.16 4.11 -10.58
CA LEU A 137 -13.36 3.58 -11.24
C LEU A 137 -14.60 3.75 -10.36
N ASN A 138 -14.51 3.38 -9.07
CA ASN A 138 -15.61 3.56 -8.13
C ASN A 138 -16.02 5.03 -8.03
N SER A 139 -15.06 5.96 -7.93
CA SER A 139 -15.35 7.39 -7.91
C SER A 139 -16.12 7.85 -9.14
N LEU A 140 -15.80 7.29 -10.32
CA LEU A 140 -16.50 7.61 -11.56
C LEU A 140 -17.92 7.04 -11.58
N ILE A 141 -18.13 5.80 -11.10
CA ILE A 141 -19.47 5.20 -10.95
C ILE A 141 -20.35 6.09 -10.06
N TRP A 142 -19.82 6.56 -8.93
CA TRP A 142 -20.55 7.41 -7.99
C TRP A 142 -20.79 8.83 -8.49
N THR A 143 -20.14 9.25 -9.59
CA THR A 143 -20.49 10.51 -10.28
C THR A 143 -21.83 10.36 -11.01
N PHE A 144 -22.12 9.18 -11.56
CA PHE A 144 -23.39 8.86 -12.23
C PHE A 144 -24.49 8.44 -11.25
N THR A 145 -24.12 7.75 -10.18
CA THR A 145 -25.05 7.26 -9.14
C THR A 145 -24.59 7.71 -7.76
N PRO A 146 -24.87 8.95 -7.35
CA PRO A 146 -24.41 9.44 -6.06
C PRO A 146 -24.92 8.56 -4.91
N LYS A 147 -24.02 8.19 -3.98
CA LYS A 147 -24.32 7.23 -2.89
C LYS A 147 -25.47 7.65 -1.97
N TYR A 148 -25.77 8.94 -1.91
CA TYR A 148 -26.85 9.48 -1.08
C TYR A 148 -28.22 9.45 -1.77
N ILE A 149 -28.28 9.04 -3.04
CA ILE A 149 -29.53 8.90 -3.80
C ILE A 149 -29.79 7.41 -3.99
N HIS A 150 -31.01 6.98 -3.66
CA HIS A 150 -31.42 5.61 -3.95
C HIS A 150 -31.53 5.41 -5.47
N ALA A 151 -30.84 4.40 -5.99
CA ALA A 151 -30.87 4.03 -7.40
C ALA A 151 -31.24 2.55 -7.54
N GLY A 152 -32.13 2.23 -8.47
CA GLY A 152 -32.47 0.85 -8.79
C GLY A 152 -31.32 0.11 -9.46
N THR A 153 -31.37 -1.23 -9.43
CA THR A 153 -30.32 -2.11 -10.00
C THR A 153 -29.98 -1.76 -11.45
N GLN A 154 -30.99 -1.49 -12.28
CA GLN A 154 -30.79 -1.15 -13.69
C GLN A 154 -30.01 0.16 -13.86
N THR A 155 -30.30 1.19 -13.06
CA THR A 155 -29.57 2.47 -13.08
C THR A 155 -28.10 2.25 -12.72
N ILE A 156 -27.83 1.46 -11.67
CA ILE A 156 -26.45 1.14 -11.24
C ILE A 156 -25.69 0.41 -12.35
N GLN A 157 -26.33 -0.55 -13.03
CA GLN A 157 -25.72 -1.29 -14.15
C GLN A 157 -25.37 -0.37 -15.33
N ILE A 158 -26.27 0.55 -15.69
CA ILE A 158 -26.03 1.54 -16.75
C ILE A 158 -24.88 2.47 -16.36
N SER A 159 -24.92 3.02 -15.14
CA SER A 159 -23.87 3.91 -14.61
C SER A 159 -22.51 3.23 -14.56
N THR A 160 -22.47 1.96 -14.18
CA THR A 160 -21.24 1.17 -14.18
C THR A 160 -20.72 0.96 -15.60
N SER A 161 -21.59 0.63 -16.54
CA SER A 161 -21.21 0.46 -17.96
C SER A 161 -20.63 1.74 -18.55
N LEU A 162 -21.28 2.89 -18.31
CA LEU A 162 -20.79 4.20 -18.75
C LEU A 162 -19.45 4.57 -18.10
N ALA A 163 -19.31 4.32 -16.79
CA ALA A 163 -18.07 4.56 -16.07
C ALA A 163 -16.92 3.71 -16.62
N VAL A 164 -17.15 2.43 -16.94
CA VAL A 164 -16.15 1.55 -17.54
C VAL A 164 -15.71 2.06 -18.91
N CYS A 165 -16.65 2.50 -19.77
CA CYS A 165 -16.31 3.11 -21.06
C CYS A 165 -15.43 4.34 -20.87
N ILE A 166 -15.81 5.26 -19.98
CA ILE A 166 -15.05 6.50 -19.74
C ILE A 166 -13.68 6.22 -19.11
N PHE A 167 -13.60 5.26 -18.21
CA PHE A 167 -12.35 4.91 -17.55
C PHE A 167 -11.32 4.37 -18.55
N ASN A 168 -11.75 3.47 -19.44
CA ASN A 168 -10.87 2.80 -20.38
C ASN A 168 -10.58 3.64 -21.63
N GLU A 169 -11.62 4.21 -22.25
CA GLU A 169 -11.55 4.80 -23.59
C GLU A 169 -11.86 6.30 -23.63
N GLY A 170 -12.32 6.89 -22.52
CA GLY A 170 -12.66 8.32 -22.47
C GLY A 170 -14.10 8.63 -22.88
N PHE A 171 -14.36 9.86 -23.34
CA PHE A 171 -15.70 10.35 -23.66
C PHE A 171 -16.16 10.02 -25.08
N ILE A 172 -15.26 9.66 -26.00
CA ILE A 172 -15.61 9.28 -27.38
C ILE A 172 -16.66 8.15 -27.46
N PRO A 173 -16.55 7.03 -26.70
CA PRO A 173 -17.56 5.98 -26.70
C PRO A 173 -18.95 6.45 -26.26
N ILE A 174 -19.03 7.48 -25.40
CA ILE A 174 -20.31 8.04 -24.96
C ILE A 174 -21.04 8.67 -26.14
N LEU A 175 -20.33 9.38 -27.02
CA LEU A 175 -20.91 9.91 -28.25
C LEU A 175 -21.45 8.81 -29.16
N LYS A 176 -20.74 7.68 -29.24
CA LYS A 176 -21.20 6.50 -29.99
C LYS A 176 -22.47 5.89 -29.39
N ILE A 177 -22.56 5.78 -28.07
CA ILE A 177 -23.76 5.31 -27.38
C ILE A 177 -24.95 6.23 -27.69
N LEU A 178 -24.76 7.55 -27.57
CA LEU A 178 -25.80 8.53 -27.87
C LEU A 178 -26.26 8.43 -29.32
N SER A 179 -25.33 8.25 -30.26
CA SER A 179 -25.65 8.03 -31.68
C SER A 179 -26.49 6.77 -31.91
N VAL A 180 -26.16 5.66 -31.24
CA VAL A 180 -26.96 4.41 -31.31
C VAL A 180 -28.36 4.61 -30.72
N MET A 181 -28.50 5.48 -29.72
CA MET A 181 -29.81 5.87 -29.18
C MET A 181 -30.60 6.85 -30.07
N GLY A 182 -30.07 7.20 -31.25
CA GLY A 182 -30.72 8.09 -32.21
C GLY A 182 -30.46 9.57 -31.98
N ILE A 183 -29.48 9.93 -31.14
CA ILE A 183 -29.10 11.32 -30.90
C ILE A 183 -28.07 11.76 -31.94
N THR A 184 -28.37 12.83 -32.68
CA THR A 184 -27.44 13.44 -33.63
C THR A 184 -26.30 14.14 -32.90
N ILE A 185 -25.07 13.71 -33.16
CA ILE A 185 -23.86 14.29 -32.54
C ILE A 185 -23.38 15.47 -33.39
N GLY A 186 -23.41 16.67 -32.79
CA GLY A 186 -22.87 17.88 -33.41
C GLY A 186 -21.36 18.01 -33.26
N PRO A 187 -20.71 18.90 -34.05
CA PRO A 187 -19.27 19.13 -34.00
C PRO A 187 -18.80 19.62 -32.63
N GLU A 188 -19.59 20.44 -31.94
CA GLU A 188 -19.26 20.94 -30.59
C GLU A 188 -19.22 19.82 -29.54
N ALA A 189 -20.15 18.85 -29.62
CA ALA A 189 -20.16 17.71 -28.70
C ALA A 189 -18.93 16.81 -28.92
N HIS A 190 -18.52 16.65 -30.18
CA HIS A 190 -17.28 15.95 -30.53
C HIS A 190 -16.04 16.69 -30.00
N ALA A 191 -15.94 18.00 -30.25
CA ALA A 191 -14.84 18.83 -29.77
C ALA A 191 -14.73 18.80 -28.24
N PHE A 192 -15.87 18.85 -27.53
CA PHE A 192 -15.92 18.73 -26.08
C PHE A 192 -15.36 17.38 -25.60
N ALA A 193 -15.77 16.27 -26.22
CA ALA A 193 -15.28 14.94 -25.83
C ALA A 193 -13.76 14.81 -26.05
N VAL A 194 -13.26 15.27 -27.18
CA VAL A 194 -11.82 15.29 -27.49
C VAL A 194 -11.04 16.10 -26.45
N GLY A 195 -11.44 17.35 -26.19
CA GLY A 195 -10.76 18.19 -25.20
C GLY A 195 -10.83 17.61 -23.78
N ARG A 196 -11.92 16.91 -23.44
CA ARG A 196 -12.04 16.25 -22.14
C ARG A 196 -11.07 15.07 -22.01
N ASP A 197 -10.89 14.31 -23.09
CA ASP A 197 -9.96 13.19 -23.14
C ASP A 197 -8.49 13.66 -23.14
N GLU A 198 -8.18 14.76 -23.83
CA GLU A 198 -6.86 15.40 -23.77
C GLU A 198 -6.48 15.79 -22.34
N VAL A 199 -7.36 16.51 -21.62
CA VAL A 199 -7.12 16.90 -20.21
C VAL A 199 -6.98 15.67 -19.30
N ARG A 200 -7.69 14.57 -19.60
CA ARG A 200 -7.57 13.31 -18.85
C ARG A 200 -6.19 12.70 -19.05
N ILE A 201 -5.69 12.67 -20.28
CA ILE A 201 -4.36 12.15 -20.64
C ILE A 201 -3.28 13.01 -20.00
N GLU A 202 -3.33 14.34 -20.18
CA GLU A 202 -2.36 15.27 -19.59
C GLU A 202 -2.26 15.12 -18.07
N ARG A 203 -3.42 15.02 -17.38
CA ARG A 203 -3.46 14.81 -15.94
C ARG A 203 -2.85 13.46 -15.53
N SER A 204 -3.05 12.43 -16.34
CA SER A 204 -2.47 11.09 -16.11
C SER A 204 -0.95 11.15 -16.23
N GLU A 205 -0.43 11.76 -17.29
CA GLU A 205 1.00 11.95 -17.54
C GLU A 205 1.66 12.78 -16.43
N LEU A 206 1.04 13.89 -16.03
CA LEU A 206 1.52 14.72 -14.93
C LEU A 206 1.60 13.92 -13.62
N ARG A 207 0.64 13.05 -13.34
CA ARG A 207 0.64 12.19 -12.14
C ARG A 207 1.64 11.04 -12.24
N ALA A 208 1.96 10.58 -13.45
CA ALA A 208 2.96 9.56 -13.70
C ALA A 208 4.40 10.12 -13.63
N SER A 209 4.57 11.43 -13.80
CA SER A 209 5.86 12.12 -13.70
C SER A 209 6.57 11.88 -12.37
N GLU A 210 7.90 11.77 -12.43
CA GLU A 210 8.74 11.51 -11.25
C GLU A 210 8.63 12.63 -10.21
N ALA A 211 8.61 13.89 -10.65
CA ALA A 211 8.40 15.04 -9.77
C ALA A 211 7.10 14.96 -8.96
N SER A 212 6.02 14.43 -9.55
CA SER A 212 4.75 14.21 -8.84
C SER A 212 4.85 13.06 -7.82
N LYS A 213 5.59 12.00 -8.14
CA LYS A 213 5.84 10.87 -7.22
C LYS A 213 6.70 11.28 -6.04
N GLU A 214 7.76 12.06 -6.27
CA GLU A 214 8.64 12.59 -5.24
C GLU A 214 7.90 13.55 -4.32
N ALA A 215 7.17 14.53 -4.88
CA ALA A 215 6.36 15.46 -4.10
C ALA A 215 5.30 14.73 -3.26
N ARG A 216 4.69 13.66 -3.78
CA ARG A 216 3.72 12.85 -3.01
C ARG A 216 4.40 12.10 -1.88
N THR A 217 5.59 11.57 -2.11
CA THR A 217 6.39 10.87 -1.10
C THR A 217 6.82 11.83 0.00
N ALA A 218 7.28 13.03 -0.35
CA ALA A 218 7.63 14.10 0.59
C ALA A 218 6.44 14.50 1.47
N ARG A 219 5.26 14.76 0.89
CA ARG A 219 4.03 15.08 1.66
C ARG A 219 3.57 13.93 2.56
N LEU A 220 3.81 12.67 2.17
CA LEU A 220 3.52 11.52 3.02
C LEU A 220 4.48 11.49 4.22
N HIS A 221 5.78 11.73 3.99
CA HIS A 221 6.78 11.82 5.05
C HIS A 221 6.47 12.97 6.02
N GLU A 222 6.13 14.15 5.51
CA GLU A 222 5.75 15.32 6.29
C GLU A 222 4.54 15.01 7.17
N ARG A 223 3.43 14.53 6.60
CA ARG A 223 2.24 14.15 7.37
C ARG A 223 2.49 13.03 8.38
N THR A 224 3.37 12.08 8.06
CA THR A 224 3.77 11.04 9.02
C THR A 224 4.58 11.64 10.17
N SER A 225 5.41 12.66 9.89
CA SER A 225 6.15 13.41 10.90
C SER A 225 5.24 14.27 11.76
N GLU A 226 4.27 14.96 11.16
CA GLU A 226 3.24 15.75 11.85
C GLU A 226 2.38 14.85 12.74
N ASN A 227 1.88 13.72 12.23
CA ASN A 227 1.12 12.77 13.04
C ASN A 227 1.91 12.23 14.23
N LYS A 228 3.23 12.00 14.08
CA LYS A 228 4.09 11.66 15.22
C LYS A 228 4.17 12.80 16.24
N HIS A 229 4.18 14.06 15.78
CA HIS A 229 4.20 15.22 16.66
C HIS A 229 2.89 15.34 17.46
N PHE A 230 1.74 15.15 16.81
CA PHE A 230 0.43 15.16 17.47
C PHE A 230 0.25 13.97 18.44
N GLU A 231 0.73 12.77 18.08
CA GLU A 231 0.71 11.59 18.98
C GLU A 231 1.59 11.79 20.24
N VAL A 232 2.65 12.60 20.17
CA VAL A 232 3.50 12.97 21.33
C VAL A 232 2.82 14.01 22.21
N GLU A 233 2.04 14.93 21.62
CA GLU A 233 1.40 16.06 22.32
C GLU A 233 0.10 15.65 23.05
N GLU A 234 -0.70 14.72 22.50
CA GLU A 234 -2.04 14.42 23.04
C GLU A 234 -2.11 13.27 24.06
N GLY A 235 -1.08 12.42 24.19
CA GLY A 235 -1.14 11.25 25.07
C GLY A 235 -2.27 10.27 24.70
N LEU A 236 -2.49 9.23 25.52
CA LEU A 236 -3.50 8.18 25.28
C LEU A 236 -4.93 8.69 25.52
N LEU A 237 -5.54 9.42 24.57
CA LEU A 237 -6.99 9.70 24.62
C LEU A 237 -7.68 9.55 23.26
N TYR A 238 -8.81 8.83 23.32
CA TYR A 238 -9.87 8.64 22.34
C TYR A 238 -9.48 8.05 20.96
N GLY A 239 -9.48 6.70 20.89
CA GLY A 239 -9.61 6.02 19.62
C GLY A 239 -11.03 6.21 19.05
N ALA A 240 -11.13 6.64 17.80
CA ALA A 240 -12.42 6.71 17.10
C ALA A 240 -13.11 5.34 17.08
N GLY A 241 -14.27 5.24 17.73
CA GLY A 241 -15.13 4.05 17.72
C GLY A 241 -15.62 3.52 19.06
N ILE A 242 -15.92 4.38 20.05
CA ILE A 242 -16.88 4.03 21.10
C ILE A 242 -18.18 4.77 20.76
N ALA A 243 -19.07 4.08 20.06
CA ALA A 243 -20.49 4.38 20.12
C ALA A 243 -21.10 3.28 20.97
N ASP A 244 -21.50 3.64 22.19
CA ASP A 244 -22.35 2.83 23.04
C ASP A 244 -23.71 2.64 22.35
N ILE A 245 -24.05 1.38 22.04
CA ILE A 245 -25.40 0.82 22.17
C ILE A 245 -25.25 -0.60 22.72
#